data_AF-A0A8J3TUN6-F1
#
_entry.id   AF-A0A8J3TUN6-F1
#
_cell.length_a   1.000
_cell.length_b   1.000
_cell.length_c   1.000
_cell.angle_alpha   90.00
_cell.angle_beta   90.00
_cell.angle_gamma   90.00
#
_symmetry.space_group_name_H-M   'P 1'
#
loop_
_entity.id
_entity.type
_entity.pdbx_description
1 polymer ?
#
loop_
_entity_poly.entity_id
_entity_poly.type
_entity_poly.pdbx_seq_one_letter_code
_entity_poly.pdbx_strand_id
1 'polypeptide(L)'
;MAIYELRCGGGHRFEVIQSFAAPLPDCPQCGAATGKVPSRFGVGGSAGTPPRAEMMPQTWRGTYGGDREYVTHLRRTAEARRDLEERHPELVGDRRPIIAHEGRYENAPLRAGDQTPVHAPRHTHTHGSAGEGGS
;
A
#
# COMPACT_ATOMS: atom_id res chain seq x y z
N MET A 1 -8.22 -42.53 4.54
CA MET A 1 -7.90 -42.69 3.09
C MET A 1 -7.95 -41.33 2.43
N ALA A 2 -7.17 -41.09 1.38
CA ALA A 2 -7.13 -39.80 0.70
C ALA A 2 -8.06 -39.79 -0.51
N ILE A 3 -8.57 -38.60 -0.87
CA ILE A 3 -9.27 -38.36 -2.13
C ILE A 3 -8.21 -37.95 -3.16
N TYR A 4 -8.26 -38.56 -4.35
CA TYR A 4 -7.43 -38.19 -5.50
C TYR A 4 -8.32 -37.82 -6.68
N GLU A 5 -7.92 -36.77 -7.40
CA GLU A 5 -8.48 -36.48 -8.71
C GLU A 5 -7.65 -37.20 -9.79
N LEU A 6 -8.31 -37.95 -10.66
CA LEU A 6 -7.71 -38.70 -11.76
C LEU A 6 -8.15 -38.15 -13.11
N ARG A 7 -7.29 -38.30 -14.12
CA ARG A 7 -7.60 -37.96 -15.51
C ARG A 7 -7.08 -39.02 -16.47
N CYS A 8 -7.88 -39.37 -17.49
CA CYS A 8 -7.46 -40.26 -18.57
C CYS A 8 -6.93 -39.49 -19.79
N GLY A 9 -6.30 -40.20 -20.74
CA GLY A 9 -5.83 -39.63 -22.01
C GLY A 9 -6.93 -38.96 -22.85
N GLY A 10 -8.18 -39.42 -22.73
CA GLY A 10 -9.36 -38.83 -23.37
C GLY A 10 -9.90 -37.56 -22.71
N GLY A 11 -9.34 -37.13 -21.58
CA GLY A 11 -9.71 -35.88 -20.91
C GLY A 11 -10.79 -35.98 -19.84
N HIS A 12 -11.41 -37.14 -19.63
CA HIS A 12 -12.36 -37.36 -18.54
C HIS A 12 -11.67 -37.24 -17.17
N ARG A 13 -12.32 -36.56 -16.23
CA ARG A 13 -11.84 -36.34 -14.85
C ARG A 13 -12.83 -36.92 -13.85
N PHE A 14 -12.33 -37.53 -12.79
CA PHE A 14 -13.15 -38.08 -11.72
C PHE A 14 -12.34 -38.23 -10.42
N GLU A 15 -13.05 -38.37 -9.31
CA GLU A 15 -12.44 -38.49 -7.97
C GLU A 15 -12.52 -39.93 -7.46
N VAL A 16 -11.52 -40.34 -6.67
CA VAL A 16 -11.48 -41.64 -6.01
C VAL A 16 -10.93 -41.54 -4.59
N ILE A 17 -11.53 -42.28 -3.66
CA ILE A 17 -11.00 -42.48 -2.30
C ILE A 17 -10.20 -43.78 -2.29
N GLN A 18 -8.87 -43.70 -2.11
CA GLN A 18 -8.03 -44.90 -2.09
C GLN A 18 -6.74 -44.71 -1.27
N SER A 19 -5.99 -45.79 -1.11
CA SER A 19 -4.63 -45.77 -0.55
C SER A 19 -3.66 -45.18 -1.57
N PHE A 20 -2.58 -44.54 -1.11
CA PHE A 20 -1.58 -43.97 -1.99
C PHE A 20 -0.93 -45.00 -2.93
N ALA A 21 -0.70 -46.22 -2.41
CA ALA A 21 -0.03 -47.32 -3.10
C ALA A 21 -0.96 -48.26 -3.88
N ALA A 22 -2.28 -47.99 -3.86
CA ALA A 22 -3.22 -48.78 -4.66
C ALA A 22 -3.02 -48.51 -6.17
N PRO A 23 -3.18 -49.52 -7.03
CA PRO A 23 -3.18 -49.31 -8.47
C PRO A 23 -4.32 -48.36 -8.87
N LEU A 24 -4.08 -47.52 -9.87
CA LEU A 24 -5.10 -46.58 -10.35
C LEU A 24 -6.16 -47.32 -11.17
N PRO A 25 -7.46 -47.04 -10.95
CA PRO A 25 -8.52 -47.63 -11.77
C PRO A 25 -8.49 -47.07 -13.19
N ASP A 26 -8.96 -47.87 -14.14
CA ASP A 26 -9.25 -47.40 -15.49
C ASP A 26 -10.39 -46.37 -15.49
N CYS A 27 -10.44 -45.57 -16.56
CA CYS A 27 -11.46 -44.55 -16.70
C CYS A 27 -12.86 -45.18 -16.80
N PRO A 28 -13.83 -44.79 -15.94
CA PRO A 28 -15.17 -45.37 -15.97
C PRO A 28 -15.97 -44.99 -17.24
N GLN A 29 -15.51 -44.01 -18.01
CA GLN A 29 -16.20 -43.56 -19.24
C GLN A 29 -15.63 -44.17 -20.52
N CYS A 30 -14.32 -44.43 -20.59
CA CYS A 30 -13.68 -44.91 -21.82
C CYS A 30 -12.72 -46.09 -21.65
N GLY A 31 -12.52 -46.58 -20.43
CA GLY A 31 -11.63 -47.72 -20.15
C GLY A 31 -10.14 -47.43 -20.30
N ALA A 32 -9.73 -46.20 -20.64
CA ALA A 32 -8.33 -45.85 -20.76
C ALA A 32 -7.64 -45.71 -19.40
N ALA A 33 -6.33 -45.97 -19.36
CA ALA A 33 -5.49 -45.76 -18.19
C ALA A 33 -5.57 -44.30 -17.69
N THR A 34 -5.45 -44.14 -16.37
CA THR A 34 -5.58 -42.85 -15.69
C THR A 34 -4.31 -42.44 -14.95
N GLY A 35 -4.14 -41.14 -14.73
CA GLY A 35 -3.07 -40.57 -13.91
C GLY A 35 -3.62 -39.63 -12.86
N LYS A 36 -2.90 -39.49 -11.73
CA LYS A 36 -3.22 -38.51 -10.67
C LYS A 36 -2.99 -37.09 -11.20
N VAL A 37 -3.96 -36.21 -10.98
CA VAL A 37 -3.85 -34.79 -11.34
C VAL A 37 -3.26 -34.02 -10.16
N PRO A 38 -2.18 -33.25 -10.35
CA PRO A 38 -1.71 -32.33 -9.32
C PRO A 38 -2.78 -31.28 -9.03
N SER A 39 -3.08 -31.04 -7.76
CA SER A 39 -3.96 -29.95 -7.36
C SER A 39 -3.45 -28.63 -7.91
N ARG A 40 -4.34 -27.80 -8.46
CA ARG A 40 -3.99 -26.43 -8.79
C ARG A 40 -3.77 -25.68 -7.47
N PHE A 41 -2.58 -25.11 -7.29
CA PHE A 41 -2.36 -24.19 -6.19
C PHE A 41 -3.14 -22.90 -6.49
N GLY A 42 -4.05 -22.53 -5.60
CA GLY A 42 -4.61 -21.19 -5.60
C GLY A 42 -3.54 -20.23 -5.09
N VAL A 43 -3.12 -19.27 -5.91
CA VAL A 43 -2.36 -18.12 -5.41
C VAL A 43 -3.36 -17.26 -4.64
N GLY A 44 -3.42 -17.46 -3.32
CA GLY A 44 -4.26 -16.69 -2.41
C GLY A 44 -3.47 -15.55 -1.78
N GLY A 45 -3.99 -14.32 -1.91
CA GLY A 45 -3.43 -13.12 -1.30
C GLY A 45 -2.86 -12.15 -2.34
N SER A 46 -3.46 -10.97 -2.46
CA SER A 46 -2.77 -9.84 -3.07
C SER A 46 -1.77 -9.31 -2.04
N ALA A 47 -0.48 -9.34 -2.35
CA ALA A 47 0.51 -8.59 -1.59
C ALA A 47 0.26 -7.10 -1.84
N GLY A 48 -0.55 -6.48 -0.98
CA GLY A 48 -0.80 -5.03 -0.99
C GLY A 48 0.22 -4.32 -0.12
N THR A 49 0.73 -3.19 -0.58
CA THR A 49 1.52 -2.29 0.26
C THR A 49 0.61 -1.69 1.33
N PRO A 50 0.95 -1.80 2.64
CA PRO A 50 0.21 -1.10 3.69
C PRO A 50 0.11 0.40 3.39
N PRO A 51 -1.03 1.07 3.69
CA PRO A 51 -1.20 2.50 3.43
C PRO A 51 -0.09 3.33 4.10
N ARG A 52 0.16 4.53 3.55
CA ARG A 52 1.10 5.49 4.16
C ARG A 52 0.48 6.06 5.44
N ALA A 53 1.32 6.61 6.32
CA ALA A 53 0.88 7.20 7.58
C ALA A 53 -0.12 8.35 7.37
N GLU A 54 0.03 9.15 6.31
CA GLU A 54 -0.85 10.27 5.97
C GLU A 54 -2.26 9.82 5.55
N MET A 55 -2.41 8.55 5.14
CA MET A 55 -3.70 7.96 4.80
C MET A 55 -4.41 7.34 6.01
N MET A 56 -3.77 7.29 7.17
CA MET A 56 -4.40 6.83 8.41
C MET A 56 -5.40 7.86 8.95
N PRO A 57 -6.46 7.43 9.64
CA PRO A 57 -7.42 8.37 10.22
C PRO A 57 -6.73 9.30 11.22
N GLN A 58 -6.89 10.61 11.00
CA GLN A 58 -6.30 11.66 11.84
C GLN A 58 -7.29 12.24 12.88
N THR A 59 -8.50 11.66 13.00
CA THR A 59 -9.55 12.17 13.89
C THR A 59 -10.17 11.06 14.73
N TRP A 60 -10.71 11.41 15.89
CA TRP A 60 -11.44 10.51 16.78
C TRP A 60 -12.65 9.85 16.11
N ARG A 61 -13.35 10.60 15.24
CA ARG A 61 -14.45 10.03 14.44
C ARG A 61 -13.93 9.02 13.42
N GLY A 62 -12.78 9.30 12.81
CA GLY A 62 -12.11 8.40 11.88
C GLY A 62 -11.63 7.09 12.52
N THR A 63 -11.44 7.07 13.84
CA THR A 63 -11.15 5.84 14.61
C THR A 63 -12.41 5.17 15.17
N TYR A 64 -13.60 5.56 14.71
CA TYR A 64 -14.90 5.05 15.20
C TYR A 64 -15.07 5.20 16.71
N GLY A 65 -14.60 6.31 17.28
CA GLY A 65 -14.67 6.51 18.72
C GLY A 65 -13.69 5.63 19.50
N GLY A 66 -12.57 5.25 18.88
CA GLY A 66 -11.57 4.39 19.49
C GLY A 66 -12.01 2.92 19.57
N ASP A 67 -12.82 2.46 18.60
CA ASP A 67 -13.20 1.05 18.49
C ASP A 67 -11.95 0.16 18.59
N ARG A 68 -11.98 -0.80 19.53
CA ARG A 68 -10.77 -1.51 19.95
C ARG A 68 -10.21 -2.37 18.83
N GLU A 69 -11.10 -3.09 18.13
CA GLU A 69 -10.77 -3.97 17.03
C GLU A 69 -10.18 -3.17 15.86
N TYR A 70 -10.81 -2.04 15.51
CA TYR A 70 -10.34 -1.14 14.47
C TYR A 70 -8.99 -0.51 14.82
N VAL A 71 -8.83 0.03 16.02
CA VAL A 71 -7.55 0.62 16.49
C VAL A 71 -6.44 -0.44 16.51
N THR A 72 -6.75 -1.67 16.92
CA THR A 72 -5.78 -2.77 16.88
C THR A 72 -5.35 -3.07 15.43
N HIS A 73 -6.29 -3.06 14.49
CA HIS A 73 -5.99 -3.22 13.07
C HIS A 73 -5.12 -2.07 12.52
N LEU A 74 -5.43 -0.82 12.87
CA LEU A 74 -4.61 0.34 12.51
C LEU A 74 -3.18 0.22 13.05
N ARG A 75 -3.03 -0.21 14.31
CA ARG A 75 -1.70 -0.42 14.92
C ARG A 75 -0.88 -1.43 14.13
N ARG A 76 -1.45 -2.60 13.81
CA ARG A 76 -0.80 -3.63 13.00
C ARG A 76 -0.43 -3.13 11.60
N THR A 77 -1.30 -2.31 11.01
CA THR A 77 -1.06 -1.71 9.70
C THR A 77 0.11 -0.73 9.74
N ALA A 78 0.19 0.09 10.79
CA ALA A 78 1.30 1.03 11.00
C ALA A 78 2.63 0.31 11.28
N GLU A 79 2.60 -0.77 12.06
CA GLU A 79 3.76 -1.65 12.29
C GLU A 79 4.25 -2.25 10.96
N ALA A 80 3.36 -2.88 10.18
CA ALA A 80 3.71 -3.45 8.89
C ALA A 80 4.27 -2.42 7.90
N ARG A 81 3.77 -1.18 7.94
CA ARG A 81 4.30 -0.07 7.14
C ARG A 81 5.72 0.32 7.57
N ARG A 82 5.98 0.40 8.88
CA ARG A 82 7.32 0.69 9.41
C ARG A 82 8.32 -0.38 9.01
N ASP A 83 7.96 -1.65 9.17
CA ASP A 83 8.82 -2.78 8.81
C ASP A 83 9.10 -2.85 7.30
N LEU A 84 8.16 -2.36 6.48
CA LEU A 84 8.38 -2.20 5.05
C LEU A 84 9.37 -1.07 4.75
N GLU A 85 9.17 0.11 5.34
CA GLU A 85 10.03 1.28 5.16
C GLU A 85 11.46 1.06 5.67
N GLU A 86 11.64 0.29 6.74
CA GLU A 86 12.96 -0.09 7.26
C GLU A 86 13.73 -0.96 6.27
N ARG A 87 13.05 -1.90 5.60
CA ARG A 87 13.64 -2.76 4.56
C ARG A 87 13.80 -2.06 3.22
N HIS A 88 12.99 -1.05 2.96
CA HIS A 88 12.89 -0.32 1.70
C HIS A 88 12.95 1.19 1.97
N PRO A 89 14.15 1.73 2.27
CA PRO A 89 14.31 3.15 2.59
C PRO A 89 13.85 4.08 1.46
N GLU A 90 13.85 3.61 0.21
CA GLU A 90 13.30 4.33 -0.94
C GLU A 90 11.79 4.60 -0.85
N LEU A 91 11.06 3.87 0.01
CA LEU A 91 9.62 4.07 0.23
C LEU A 91 9.32 5.10 1.33
N VAL A 92 10.32 5.45 2.14
CA VAL A 92 10.20 6.42 3.23
C VAL A 92 9.82 7.77 2.63
N GLY A 93 8.64 8.29 3.02
CA GLY A 93 8.21 9.63 2.62
C GLY A 93 9.03 10.73 3.30
N ASP A 94 8.82 11.98 2.90
CA ASP A 94 9.43 13.13 3.59
C ASP A 94 8.77 13.34 4.97
N ARG A 95 9.48 12.96 6.04
CA ARG A 95 9.04 13.07 7.43
C ARG A 95 9.52 14.34 8.12
N ARG A 96 10.18 15.26 7.40
CA ARG A 96 10.69 16.50 7.99
C ARG A 96 9.52 17.35 8.49
N PRO A 97 9.62 17.94 9.71
CA PRO A 97 8.56 18.78 10.26
C PRO A 97 8.19 19.93 9.32
N ILE A 98 6.89 20.21 9.22
CA ILE A 98 6.38 21.39 8.52
C ILE A 98 6.54 22.60 9.44
N ILE A 99 7.24 23.62 8.97
CA ILE A 99 7.53 24.85 9.71
C ILE A 99 6.55 25.98 9.30
N ALA A 100 6.10 26.00 8.05
CA ALA A 100 5.06 26.91 7.58
C ALA A 100 4.21 26.26 6.48
N HIS A 101 2.91 26.48 6.51
CA HIS A 101 1.94 25.92 5.54
C HIS A 101 0.85 26.92 5.14
N GLU A 102 0.97 28.17 5.58
CA GLU A 102 0.00 29.23 5.31
C GLU A 102 0.58 30.28 4.37
N GLY A 103 -0.30 31.09 3.76
CA GLY A 103 0.08 32.16 2.86
C GLY A 103 0.89 31.65 1.66
N ARG A 104 2.14 32.13 1.51
CA ARG A 104 2.98 31.74 0.36
C ARG A 104 3.30 30.24 0.29
N TYR A 105 3.10 29.51 1.39
CA TYR A 105 3.38 28.08 1.50
C TYR A 105 2.12 27.21 1.47
N GLU A 106 0.95 27.79 1.16
CA GLU A 106 -0.33 27.07 1.11
C GLU A 106 -0.30 25.87 0.16
N ASN A 107 0.30 26.05 -1.03
CA ASN A 107 0.40 25.00 -2.05
C ASN A 107 1.68 24.15 -1.92
N ALA A 108 2.64 24.59 -1.11
CA ALA A 108 3.93 23.93 -0.92
C ALA A 108 4.45 24.21 0.50
N PRO A 109 4.08 23.37 1.48
CA PRO A 109 4.48 23.57 2.87
C PRO A 109 6.00 23.59 3.00
N LEU A 110 6.51 24.61 3.69
CA LEU A 110 7.93 24.72 4.03
C LEU A 110 8.26 23.70 5.11
N ARG A 111 9.23 22.82 4.84
CA ARG A 111 9.72 21.83 5.79
C ARG A 111 11.07 22.22 6.36
N ALA A 112 11.42 21.62 7.49
CA ALA A 112 12.72 21.82 8.11
C ALA A 112 13.85 21.45 7.12
N GLY A 113 14.83 22.35 6.97
CA GLY A 113 15.96 22.18 6.05
C GLY A 113 15.70 22.60 4.60
N ASP A 114 14.48 23.00 4.25
CA ASP A 114 14.23 23.65 2.96
C ASP A 114 14.89 25.03 2.93
N GLN A 115 15.44 25.42 1.77
CA GLN A 115 15.95 26.76 1.59
C GLN A 115 14.77 27.74 1.58
N THR A 116 14.76 28.70 2.50
CA THR A 116 13.77 29.77 2.47
C THR A 116 14.06 30.67 1.27
N PRO A 117 13.07 30.95 0.39
CA PRO A 117 13.26 31.96 -0.65
C PRO A 117 13.62 33.28 0.02
N VAL A 118 14.88 33.71 -0.18
CA VAL A 118 15.44 34.98 0.28
C VAL A 118 14.66 36.10 -0.40
N HIS A 119 14.28 37.12 0.37
CA HIS A 119 13.61 38.30 -0.17
C HIS A 119 14.42 38.88 -1.34
N ALA A 120 13.86 38.87 -2.56
CA ALA A 120 14.26 39.84 -3.56
C ALA A 120 13.95 41.23 -2.99
N PRO A 121 14.89 42.20 -3.02
CA PRO A 121 14.66 43.52 -2.48
C PRO A 121 13.45 44.14 -3.16
N ARG A 122 12.45 44.52 -2.37
CA ARG A 122 11.30 45.28 -2.86
C ARG A 122 11.85 46.60 -3.39
N HIS A 123 11.66 46.86 -4.69
CA HIS A 123 11.94 48.17 -5.27
C HIS A 123 11.21 49.24 -4.45
N THR A 124 11.97 50.07 -3.74
CA THR A 124 11.45 51.24 -3.05
C THR A 124 11.07 52.27 -4.11
N HIS A 125 9.78 52.51 -4.29
CA HIS A 125 9.31 53.70 -5.00
C HIS A 125 9.67 54.92 -4.13
N THR A 126 10.75 55.60 -4.51
CA THR A 126 11.09 56.92 -3.99
C THR A 126 10.04 57.89 -4.53
N HIS A 127 9.20 58.45 -3.65
CA HIS A 127 8.44 59.66 -3.95
C HIS A 127 9.39 60.83 -3.76
N GLY A 128 9.94 61.34 -4.86
CA GLY A 128 10.68 62.60 -4.88
C GLY A 128 9.71 63.76 -4.72
N SER A 129 9.65 64.35 -3.53
CA SER A 129 9.08 65.68 -3.32
C SER A 129 10.11 66.72 -3.75
N ALA A 130 10.08 67.09 -5.03
CA ALA A 130 10.74 68.29 -5.52
C ALA A 130 9.77 69.48 -5.39
N GLY A 131 10.19 70.53 -4.70
CA GLY A 131 9.42 71.75 -4.50
C GLY A 131 10.16 72.73 -3.59
N GLU A 132 11.37 73.14 -3.99
CA GLU A 132 12.05 74.33 -3.48
C GLU A 132 11.25 75.61 -3.79
N GLY A 133 11.44 76.63 -2.93
CA GLY A 133 10.62 77.84 -2.84
C GLY A 133 10.84 78.92 -3.90
N GLY A 134 10.16 80.04 -3.68
CA GLY A 134 10.31 81.28 -4.44
C GLY A 134 9.31 82.35 -3.98
N SER A 135 9.86 83.32 -3.25
CA SER A 135 9.42 84.69 -2.88
C SER A 135 7.97 85.15 -3.06
#